data_AF-A0A7Y3DRS7-F1
#
_entry.id   AF-A0A7Y3DRS7-F1
#
_cell.length_a   1.000
_cell.length_b   1.000
_cell.length_c   1.000
_cell.angle_alpha   90.00
_cell.angle_beta   90.00
_cell.angle_gamma   90.00
#
_symmetry.space_group_name_H-M   'P 1'
#
loop_
_entity.id
_entity.type
_entity.pdbx_description
1 polymer ?
#
loop_
_entity_poly.entity_id
_entity_poly.type
_entity_poly.pdbx_seq_one_letter_code
_entity_poly.pdbx_strand_id
1 'polypeptide(L)'
;MGSDYGGTYADFDLGMPMKEIQLMHQAGMSPSDIIVSATKNAAEVCGLGSEFGTLEQGKIADILVVDGDPLKDLASLKNVRLVIKSGAIIRE
;
A
#
# COMPACT_ATOMS: atom_id res chain seq x y z
N MET A 1 6.40 3.26 -4.26
CA MET A 1 6.65 1.82 -4.39
C MET A 1 6.22 1.39 -5.78
N GLY A 2 6.94 0.48 -6.42
CA GLY A 2 6.53 -0.13 -7.69
C GLY A 2 7.08 -1.54 -7.77
N SER A 3 6.21 -2.51 -8.10
CA SER A 3 6.57 -3.93 -8.14
C SER A 3 6.83 -4.45 -9.55
N ASP A 4 6.68 -3.63 -10.59
CA ASP A 4 6.76 -4.04 -12.00
C ASP A 4 5.84 -5.24 -12.36
N TYR A 5 4.64 -5.27 -11.75
CA TYR A 5 3.64 -6.32 -11.99
C TYR A 5 3.32 -6.42 -13.49
N GLY A 6 3.54 -7.61 -14.08
CA GLY A 6 3.34 -7.87 -15.51
C GLY A 6 4.58 -7.66 -16.39
N GLY A 7 5.71 -7.26 -15.80
CA GLY A 7 7.03 -7.29 -16.44
C GLY A 7 7.50 -8.73 -16.71
N THR A 8 8.32 -8.92 -17.74
CA THR A 8 8.86 -10.25 -18.07
C THR A 8 9.93 -10.64 -17.06
N TYR A 9 10.00 -11.92 -16.68
CA TYR A 9 11.09 -12.59 -15.92
C TYR A 9 10.94 -12.89 -14.40
N ALA A 10 9.82 -12.65 -13.70
CA ALA A 10 9.67 -13.09 -12.30
C ALA A 10 8.25 -13.51 -11.88
N ASP A 11 8.16 -14.42 -10.88
CA ASP A 11 6.93 -14.76 -10.17
C ASP A 11 6.53 -13.59 -9.25
N PHE A 12 5.42 -12.92 -9.56
CA PHE A 12 4.89 -11.80 -8.77
C PHE A 12 3.67 -12.20 -7.95
N ASP A 13 3.48 -11.50 -6.83
CA ASP A 13 2.27 -11.64 -6.02
C ASP A 13 1.06 -11.07 -6.78
N LEU A 14 0.02 -11.89 -6.95
CA LEU A 14 -1.31 -11.39 -7.31
C LEU A 14 -1.92 -10.66 -6.10
N GLY A 15 -2.20 -9.38 -6.24
CA GLY A 15 -2.78 -8.55 -5.19
C GLY A 15 -1.74 -7.75 -4.42
N MET A 16 -1.64 -7.97 -3.10
CA MET A 16 -0.72 -7.20 -2.24
C MET A 16 0.74 -7.53 -2.62
N PRO A 17 1.59 -6.54 -2.98
CA PRO A 17 2.95 -6.76 -3.51
C PRO A 17 3.95 -7.08 -2.38
N MET A 18 3.76 -8.22 -1.73
CA MET A 18 4.43 -8.59 -0.49
C MET A 18 5.90 -8.93 -0.70
N LYS A 19 6.27 -9.42 -1.87
CA LYS A 19 7.66 -9.59 -2.29
C LYS A 19 8.39 -8.26 -2.28
N GLU A 20 7.82 -7.21 -2.87
CA GLU A 20 8.42 -5.87 -2.91
C GLU A 20 8.52 -5.28 -1.50
N ILE A 21 7.45 -5.39 -0.70
CA ILE A 21 7.44 -4.97 0.71
C ILE A 21 8.58 -5.62 1.50
N GLN A 22 8.79 -6.93 1.32
CA GLN A 22 9.87 -7.67 1.98
C GLN A 22 11.26 -7.23 1.48
N LEU A 23 11.43 -7.02 0.18
CA LEU A 23 12.70 -6.56 -0.41
C LEU A 23 13.07 -5.16 0.09
N MET A 24 12.11 -4.23 0.16
CA MET A 24 12.32 -2.89 0.73
C MET A 24 12.72 -2.95 2.20
N HIS A 25 12.09 -3.85 2.97
CA HIS A 25 12.47 -4.06 4.37
C HIS A 25 13.88 -4.65 4.51
N GLN A 26 14.24 -5.62 3.68
CA GLN A 26 15.59 -6.19 3.62
C GLN A 26 16.65 -5.15 3.21
N ALA A 27 16.26 -4.16 2.39
CA ALA A 27 17.10 -3.02 2.04
C ALA A 27 17.23 -1.97 3.17
N GLY A 28 16.60 -2.19 4.33
CA GLY A 28 16.76 -1.38 5.53
C GLY A 28 15.65 -0.36 5.77
N MET A 29 14.57 -0.36 4.97
CA MET A 29 13.44 0.54 5.22
C MET A 29 12.62 0.07 6.42
N SER A 30 12.19 1.02 7.25
CA SER A 30 11.26 0.73 8.34
C SER A 30 9.86 0.39 7.79
N PRO A 31 9.02 -0.36 8.54
CA PRO A 31 7.64 -0.61 8.14
C PRO A 31 6.85 0.68 7.81
N SER A 32 7.06 1.75 8.58
CA SER A 32 6.46 3.06 8.31
C SER A 32 6.92 3.65 6.99
N ASP A 33 8.21 3.59 6.68
CA ASP A 33 8.75 4.14 5.41
C ASP A 33 8.19 3.37 4.21
N ILE A 34 8.03 2.05 4.33
CA ILE A 34 7.45 1.21 3.29
C ILE A 34 6.00 1.59 3.04
N ILE A 35 5.17 1.73 4.08
CA ILE A 35 3.77 2.17 3.94
C ILE A 35 3.69 3.56 3.31
N VAL A 36 4.51 4.51 3.78
CA VAL A 36 4.59 5.88 3.23
C VAL A 36 5.00 5.86 1.76
N SER A 37 5.95 5.00 1.38
CA SER A 37 6.40 4.84 0.00
C SER A 37 5.31 4.36 -0.95
N ALA A 38 4.34 3.56 -0.44
CA ALA A 38 3.24 2.98 -1.20
C ALA A 38 1.97 3.84 -1.18
N THR A 39 1.94 4.88 -0.35
CA THR A 39 0.76 5.74 -0.13
C THR A 39 1.10 7.19 -0.49
N LYS A 40 1.56 7.99 0.48
CA LYS A 40 1.87 9.41 0.30
C LYS A 40 2.83 9.66 -0.86
N ASN A 41 4.00 9.01 -0.85
CA ASN A 41 5.02 9.26 -1.86
C ASN A 41 4.58 8.78 -3.25
N ALA A 42 3.82 7.69 -3.33
CA ALA A 42 3.28 7.21 -4.59
C ALA A 42 2.30 8.24 -5.20
N ALA A 43 1.40 8.78 -4.38
CA ALA A 43 0.49 9.84 -4.82
C ALA A 43 1.24 11.11 -5.26
N GLU A 44 2.27 11.52 -4.51
CA GLU A 44 3.13 12.66 -4.86
C GLU A 44 3.85 12.47 -6.20
N VAL A 45 4.48 11.31 -6.41
CA VAL A 45 5.19 10.99 -7.66
C VAL A 45 4.23 10.94 -8.86
N CYS A 46 2.98 10.52 -8.66
CA CYS A 46 1.95 10.53 -9.69
C CYS A 46 1.31 11.92 -9.92
N GLY A 47 1.69 12.96 -9.17
CA GLY A 47 1.08 14.30 -9.26
C GLY A 47 -0.33 14.38 -8.65
N LEU A 48 -0.70 13.39 -7.83
CA LEU A 48 -2.04 13.20 -7.24
C LEU A 48 -2.05 13.42 -5.72
N GLY A 49 -0.97 13.96 -5.16
CA GLY A 49 -0.78 14.11 -3.72
C GLY A 49 -1.81 15.02 -3.02
N SER A 50 -2.51 15.90 -3.75
CA SER A 50 -3.61 16.71 -3.22
C SER A 50 -4.90 15.90 -2.99
N GLU A 51 -5.07 14.79 -3.70
CA GLU A 51 -6.32 14.03 -3.72
C GLU A 51 -6.19 12.66 -3.04
N PHE A 52 -5.02 12.04 -3.08
CA PHE A 52 -4.78 10.67 -2.63
C PHE A 52 -3.60 10.55 -1.64
N GLY A 53 -3.38 9.33 -1.17
CA GLY A 53 -2.14 8.90 -0.49
C GLY A 53 -2.10 9.12 1.03
N THR A 54 -3.00 9.90 1.61
CA THR A 54 -3.10 10.09 3.07
C THR A 54 -4.55 10.23 3.53
N LEU A 55 -4.79 9.95 4.81
CA LEU A 55 -6.11 10.13 5.45
C LEU A 55 -6.23 11.55 6.00
N GLU A 56 -6.63 12.48 5.14
CA GLU A 56 -6.80 13.90 5.47
C GLU A 56 -8.14 14.44 4.96
N GLN A 57 -8.69 15.45 5.62
CA GLN A 57 -9.95 16.05 5.20
C GLN A 57 -9.84 16.62 3.77
N GLY A 58 -10.85 16.34 2.94
CA GLY A 58 -10.92 16.81 1.56
C GLY A 58 -10.28 15.88 0.53
N LYS A 59 -9.54 14.84 0.96
CA LYS A 59 -9.01 13.80 0.08
C LYS A 59 -10.05 12.74 -0.25
N ILE A 60 -9.82 12.02 -1.34
CA ILE A 60 -10.67 10.92 -1.78
C ILE A 60 -10.57 9.78 -0.77
N ALA A 61 -11.72 9.22 -0.40
CA ALA A 61 -11.81 8.12 0.58
C ALA A 61 -11.43 6.77 -0.05
N ASP A 62 -10.12 6.61 -0.31
CA ASP A 62 -9.47 5.35 -0.65
C ASP A 62 -8.77 4.81 0.59
N ILE A 63 -9.34 3.77 1.21
CA ILE A 63 -8.93 3.28 2.53
C ILE A 63 -8.79 1.76 2.49
N LEU A 64 -7.65 1.28 2.99
CA LEU A 64 -7.38 -0.13 3.26
C LEU A 64 -7.36 -0.35 4.77
N VAL A 65 -8.21 -1.27 5.26
CA VAL A 65 -8.19 -1.71 6.66
C VAL A 65 -7.69 -3.14 6.71
N VAL A 66 -6.75 -3.41 7.62
CA VAL A 66 -6.14 -4.72 7.83
C VAL A 66 -6.26 -5.15 9.29
N ASP A 67 -6.37 -6.45 9.54
CA ASP A 67 -6.30 -7.00 10.88
C ASP A 67 -4.84 -7.22 11.31
N GLY A 68 -4.46 -6.60 12.41
CA GLY A 68 -3.09 -6.59 12.94
C GLY A 68 -2.45 -5.20 12.93
N ASP A 69 -1.17 -5.14 13.29
CA ASP A 69 -0.39 -3.90 13.32
C ASP A 69 0.74 -3.98 12.28
N PRO A 70 0.60 -3.33 11.10
CA PRO A 70 1.59 -3.41 10.03
C PRO A 70 2.90 -2.69 10.36
N LEU A 71 2.94 -1.88 11.42
CA LEU A 71 4.18 -1.28 11.91
C LEU A 71 5.02 -2.26 12.75
N LYS A 72 4.39 -3.32 13.26
CA LYS A 72 5.06 -4.40 14.01
C LYS A 72 5.29 -5.64 13.17
N ASP A 73 4.34 -5.97 12.29
CA ASP A 73 4.41 -7.12 11.41
C ASP A 73 3.84 -6.77 10.02
N LEU A 74 4.74 -6.61 9.05
CA LEU A 74 4.38 -6.32 7.65
C LEU A 74 3.52 -7.43 7.02
N ALA A 75 3.54 -8.67 7.53
CA ALA A 75 2.69 -9.73 7.01
C ALA A 75 1.20 -9.44 7.24
N SER A 76 0.85 -8.62 8.24
CA SER A 76 -0.53 -8.21 8.52
C SER A 76 -1.17 -7.43 7.37
N LEU A 77 -0.39 -6.85 6.45
CA LEU A 77 -0.91 -6.21 5.23
C LEU A 77 -1.71 -7.17 4.35
N LYS A 78 -1.49 -8.49 4.46
CA LYS A 78 -2.28 -9.50 3.74
C LYS A 78 -3.67 -9.74 4.35
N ASN A 79 -3.88 -9.37 5.62
CA ASN A 79 -5.11 -9.62 6.36
C ASN A 79 -6.13 -8.52 6.09
N VAL A 80 -6.49 -8.34 4.82
CA VAL A 80 -7.40 -7.28 4.37
C VAL A 80 -8.81 -7.54 4.90
N ARG A 81 -9.30 -6.63 5.73
CA ARG A 81 -10.63 -6.65 6.35
C ARG A 81 -11.64 -5.79 5.61
N LEU A 82 -11.22 -4.63 5.11
CA LEU A 82 -12.13 -3.69 4.44
C LEU A 82 -11.36 -2.94 3.36
N VAL A 83 -11.98 -2.78 2.20
CA VAL A 83 -11.47 -1.86 1.17
C VAL A 83 -12.58 -0.88 0.82
N ILE A 84 -12.29 0.40 1.01
CA ILE A 84 -13.13 1.52 0.57
C ILE A 84 -12.43 2.17 -0.62
N LYS A 85 -13.15 2.35 -1.72
CA LYS A 85 -12.67 3.03 -2.91
C LYS A 85 -13.63 4.16 -3.25
N SER A 86 -13.13 5.39 -3.28
CA SER A 86 -13.88 6.60 -3.57
C SER A 86 -15.16 6.72 -2.73
N GLY A 87 -15.07 6.33 -1.45
CA GLY A 87 -16.19 6.35 -0.50
C GLY A 87 -17.14 5.14 -0.57
N ALA A 88 -16.97 4.22 -1.51
CA ALA A 88 -17.77 2.99 -1.60
C ALA A 88 -17.01 1.79 -1.04
N ILE A 89 -17.68 0.97 -0.22
CA ILE A 89 -17.12 -0.31 0.24
C ILE A 89 -17.12 -1.28 -0.95
N ILE A 90 -15.95 -1.81 -1.31
CA ILE A 90 -15.79 -2.76 -2.43
C ILE A 90 -15.37 -4.17 -1.98
N ARG A 91 -14.97 -4.32 -0.71
CA ARG A 91 -14.64 -5.60 -0.07
C ARG A 91 -14.89 -5.51 1.43
N GLU A 92 -15.51 -6.53 1.97
CA GLU A 92 -15.60 -6.88 3.41
C GLU A 92 -14.96 -8.25 3.66
#